data_AF-A0A960NNV5-F1
#
_entry.id   AF-A0A960NNV5-F1
#
_cell.length_a   1.000
_cell.length_b   1.000
_cell.length_c   1.000
_cell.angle_alpha   90.00
_cell.angle_beta   90.00
_cell.angle_gamma   90.00
#
_symmetry.space_group_name_H-M   'P 1'
#
loop_
_entity.id
_entity.type
_entity.pdbx_description
1 polymer ?
#
loop_
_entity_poly.entity_id
_entity_poly.type
_entity_poly.pdbx_seq_one_letter_code
_entity_poly.pdbx_strand_id
1 'polypeptide(L)'
;MITAELVETSTTVQHFATLIFAVAIVHTFVSAKIGHLAHRYPLNSPPERLFHLLGEVEVVFGLWAAVFLFGMCFLSGLDPAVHYVESLDFTEPAFVFIVMTMAATRPVLYAADKIIRRIASWLPLHPAVSYFWVTLSVGPLLGSFITEPA
;
A
#
# COMPACT_ATOMS: atom_id res chain seq x y z
N MET A 1 -28.39 0.71 13.66
CA MET A 1 -28.90 1.58 12.57
C MET A 1 -28.86 3.05 12.96
N ILE A 2 -29.67 3.56 13.90
CA ILE A 2 -29.69 4.99 14.28
C ILE A 2 -28.34 5.49 14.88
N THR A 3 -27.65 4.67 15.66
CA THR A 3 -26.36 5.03 16.26
C THR A 3 -25.21 5.15 15.25
N ALA A 4 -25.27 4.44 14.13
CA ALA A 4 -24.25 4.48 13.08
C ALA A 4 -24.40 5.74 12.21
N GLU A 5 -25.63 6.09 11.83
CA GLU A 5 -25.95 7.36 11.15
C GLU A 5 -25.52 8.58 11.97
N LEU A 6 -25.69 8.53 13.30
CA LEU A 6 -25.28 9.62 14.19
C LEU A 6 -23.75 9.77 14.31
N VAL A 7 -23.00 8.68 14.12
CA VAL A 7 -21.54 8.71 14.12
C VAL A 7 -20.99 9.18 12.77
N GLU A 8 -21.59 8.74 11.66
CA GLU A 8 -21.24 9.22 10.31
C GLU A 8 -21.51 10.72 10.14
N THR A 9 -22.52 11.26 10.83
CA THR A 9 -22.86 12.69 10.82
C THR A 9 -22.13 13.52 11.87
N SER A 10 -21.32 12.89 12.73
CA SER A 10 -20.53 13.60 13.73
C SER A 10 -19.36 14.31 13.06
N THR A 11 -19.49 15.63 12.92
CA THR A 11 -18.45 16.51 12.36
C THR A 11 -17.10 16.33 13.03
N THR A 12 -17.08 15.98 14.32
CA THR A 12 -15.86 15.66 15.08
C THR A 12 -15.15 14.42 14.55
N VAL A 13 -15.88 13.33 14.28
CA VAL A 13 -15.31 12.08 13.75
C VAL A 13 -14.82 12.28 12.32
N GLN A 14 -15.54 13.04 11.50
CA GLN A 14 -15.13 13.37 10.14
C GLN A 14 -13.84 14.20 10.09
N HIS A 15 -13.73 15.24 10.91
CA HIS A 15 -12.50 16.04 11.00
C HIS A 15 -11.33 15.21 11.52
N PHE A 16 -11.57 14.36 12.53
CA PHE A 16 -10.56 13.44 13.04
C PHE A 16 -10.10 12.45 11.96
N ALA A 17 -11.02 11.82 11.24
CA ALA A 17 -10.74 10.91 10.13
C ALA A 17 -9.90 11.60 9.05
N THR A 18 -10.30 12.82 8.65
CA THR A 18 -9.60 13.62 7.64
C THR A 18 -8.18 13.96 8.08
N LEU A 19 -7.99 14.33 9.35
CA LEU A 19 -6.67 14.61 9.90
C LEU A 19 -5.79 13.36 9.89
N ILE A 20 -6.29 12.24 10.41
CA ILE A 20 -5.56 10.97 10.42
C ILE A 20 -5.19 10.54 9.01
N PHE A 21 -6.11 10.66 8.06
CA PHE A 21 -5.86 10.35 6.66
C PHE A 21 -4.78 11.24 6.05
N ALA A 22 -4.81 12.56 6.32
CA ALA A 22 -3.78 13.48 5.85
C ALA A 22 -2.39 13.13 6.42
N VAL A 23 -2.32 12.78 7.71
CA VAL A 23 -1.04 12.36 8.32
C VAL A 23 -0.59 11.01 7.77
N ALA A 24 -1.52 10.09 7.47
CA ALA A 24 -1.22 8.82 6.82
C ALA A 24 -0.57 9.04 5.45
N ILE A 25 -1.14 9.92 4.62
CA ILE A 25 -0.56 10.29 3.32
C ILE A 25 0.86 10.84 3.48
N VAL A 26 1.05 11.77 4.41
CA VAL A 26 2.38 12.34 4.68
C VAL A 26 3.36 11.24 5.09
N HIS A 27 2.95 10.31 5.96
CA HIS A 27 3.79 9.18 6.35
C HIS A 27 4.13 8.28 5.15
N THR A 28 3.16 7.94 4.29
CA THR A 28 3.40 7.11 3.10
C THR A 28 4.43 7.73 2.15
N PHE A 29 4.43 9.05 1.95
CA PHE A 29 5.46 9.70 1.13
C PHE A 29 6.84 9.76 1.81
N VAL A 30 6.88 9.72 3.14
CA VAL A 30 8.12 9.78 3.93
C VAL A 30 8.67 8.37 4.22
N SER A 31 7.87 7.31 4.05
CA SER A 31 8.23 5.92 4.38
C SER A 31 9.53 5.47 3.71
N ALA A 32 9.74 5.83 2.44
CA ALA A 32 10.99 5.54 1.73
C ALA A 32 12.23 6.11 2.47
N LYS A 33 12.13 7.34 3.00
CA LYS A 33 13.21 7.96 3.78
C LYS A 33 13.39 7.30 5.14
N ILE A 34 12.30 6.85 5.77
CA ILE A 34 12.31 6.13 7.05
C ILE A 34 12.98 4.76 6.89
N GLY A 35 12.67 4.04 5.81
CA GLY A 35 13.36 2.79 5.46
C GLY A 35 14.85 3.00 5.25
N HIS A 36 15.26 4.07 4.56
CA HIS A 36 16.68 4.43 4.45
C HIS A 36 17.33 4.80 5.80
N LEU A 37 16.57 5.40 6.72
CA LEU A 37 17.05 5.74 8.07
C LEU A 37 17.32 4.49 8.92
N ALA A 38 16.60 3.39 8.69
CA ALA A 38 16.81 2.12 9.38
C ALA A 38 18.27 1.63 9.23
N HIS A 39 18.88 1.84 8.06
CA HIS A 39 20.28 1.46 7.79
C HIS A 39 21.33 2.25 8.59
N ARG A 40 20.96 3.33 9.29
CA ARG A 40 21.88 4.05 10.19
C ARG A 40 22.02 3.40 11.56
N TYR A 41 21.14 2.47 11.90
CA TYR A 41 21.17 1.75 13.16
C TYR A 41 21.95 0.44 13.02
N PRO A 42 22.57 -0.06 14.09
CA PRO A 42 23.25 -1.35 14.07
C PRO A 42 22.27 -2.47 13.70
N LEU A 43 22.76 -3.39 12.88
CA LEU A 43 21.99 -4.51 12.34
C LEU A 43 21.35 -5.32 13.48
N ASN A 44 20.05 -5.63 13.36
CA ASN A 44 19.23 -6.34 14.37
C ASN A 44 18.92 -5.57 15.66
N SER A 45 19.20 -4.27 15.72
CA SER A 45 18.80 -3.48 16.88
C SER A 45 17.29 -3.22 16.90
N PRO A 46 16.64 -3.11 18.08
CA PRO A 46 15.23 -2.74 18.17
C PRO A 46 14.83 -1.50 17.33
N PRO A 47 15.60 -0.39 17.31
CA PRO A 47 15.26 0.76 16.46
C PRO A 47 15.39 0.49 14.97
N GLU A 48 16.36 -0.32 14.52
CA GLU A 48 16.50 -0.70 13.12
C GLU A 48 15.24 -1.42 12.61
N ARG A 49 14.76 -2.41 13.36
CA ARG A 49 13.52 -3.15 13.04
C ARG A 49 12.29 -2.25 13.01
N LEU A 50 12.19 -1.32 13.97
CA LEU A 50 11.09 -0.37 14.02
C LEU A 50 11.07 0.56 12.80
N PHE A 51 12.21 1.17 12.45
CA PHE A 51 12.29 2.04 11.28
C PHE A 51 12.15 1.27 9.96
N HIS A 52 12.59 0.02 9.90
CA HIS A 52 12.37 -0.82 8.73
C HIS A 52 10.86 -1.08 8.55
N LEU A 53 10.17 -1.48 9.62
CA LEU A 53 8.73 -1.74 9.61
C LEU A 53 7.92 -0.47 9.30
N LEU A 54 8.27 0.67 9.89
CA LEU A 54 7.64 1.97 9.60
C LEU A 54 7.98 2.51 8.20
N GLY A 55 8.96 1.92 7.53
CA GLY A 55 9.31 2.25 6.15
C GLY A 55 8.49 1.50 5.10
N GLU A 56 7.82 0.40 5.48
CA GLU A 56 6.96 -0.38 4.60
C GLU A 56 5.59 0.29 4.47
N VAL A 57 5.18 0.60 3.23
CA VAL A 57 3.93 1.34 2.97
C VAL A 57 2.70 0.54 3.41
N GLU A 58 2.76 -0.79 3.31
CA GLU A 58 1.72 -1.72 3.76
C GLU A 58 1.47 -1.59 5.26
N VAL A 59 2.55 -1.49 6.06
CA VAL A 59 2.44 -1.31 7.50
C VAL A 59 1.97 0.09 7.84
N VAL A 60 2.40 1.12 7.11
CA VAL A 60 1.90 2.48 7.29
C VAL A 60 0.38 2.54 7.17
N PHE A 61 -0.20 1.89 6.16
CA PHE A 61 -1.67 1.83 6.02
C PHE A 61 -2.35 1.13 7.21
N GLY A 62 -1.85 -0.03 7.62
CA GLY A 62 -2.41 -0.78 8.76
C GLY A 62 -2.30 -0.02 10.08
N LEU A 63 -1.16 0.64 10.32
CA LEU A 63 -0.92 1.45 11.51
C LEU A 63 -1.94 2.59 11.65
N TRP A 64 -2.14 3.37 10.59
CA TRP A 64 -3.06 4.50 10.62
C TRP A 64 -4.53 4.07 10.66
N ALA A 65 -4.89 2.95 10.04
CA ALA A 65 -6.20 2.35 10.20
C ALA A 65 -6.47 1.96 11.66
N ALA A 66 -5.48 1.36 12.35
CA ALA A 66 -5.59 1.05 13.77
C ALA A 66 -5.74 2.33 14.62
N VAL A 67 -4.91 3.35 14.38
CA VAL A 67 -5.01 4.65 15.08
C VAL A 67 -6.39 5.28 14.89
N PHE A 68 -6.94 5.23 13.67
CA PHE A 68 -8.28 5.71 13.38
C PHE A 68 -9.34 4.94 14.18
N LEU A 69 -9.33 3.61 14.15
CA LEU A 69 -10.29 2.78 14.87
C LEU A 69 -10.20 2.99 16.38
N PHE A 70 -8.99 3.06 16.94
CA PHE A 70 -8.80 3.40 18.36
C PHE A 70 -9.38 4.78 18.69
N GLY A 71 -9.09 5.79 17.87
CA GLY A 71 -9.65 7.12 18.05
C GLY A 71 -11.17 7.15 17.97
N MET A 72 -11.76 6.38 17.04
CA MET A 72 -13.21 6.22 16.93
C MET A 72 -13.82 5.56 18.17
N CYS A 73 -13.18 4.50 18.71
CA CYS A 73 -13.58 3.87 19.96
C CYS A 73 -13.56 4.87 21.14
N PHE A 74 -12.56 5.74 21.22
CA PHE A 74 -12.47 6.77 22.27
C PHE A 74 -13.51 7.88 22.10
N LEU A 75 -13.81 8.30 20.87
CA LEU A 75 -14.71 9.42 20.60
C LEU A 75 -16.19 9.01 20.62
N SER A 76 -16.51 7.80 20.15
CA SER A 76 -17.88 7.35 19.90
C SER A 76 -18.28 6.10 20.70
N GLY A 77 -17.32 5.43 21.35
CA GLY A 77 -17.54 4.16 22.04
C GLY A 77 -17.22 2.93 21.18
N LEU A 78 -17.20 1.76 21.81
CA LEU A 78 -16.85 0.49 21.15
C LEU A 78 -17.92 0.03 20.16
N ASP A 79 -19.20 0.04 20.54
CA ASP A 79 -20.29 -0.48 19.69
C ASP A 79 -20.36 0.21 18.32
N PRO A 80 -20.30 1.56 18.21
CA PRO A 80 -20.34 2.21 16.90
C PRO A 80 -19.08 1.98 16.07
N ALA A 81 -17.92 1.82 16.71
CA ALA A 81 -16.66 1.53 16.01
C ALA A 81 -16.66 0.10 15.43
N VAL A 82 -17.18 -0.89 16.18
CA VAL A 82 -17.37 -2.26 15.67
C VAL A 82 -18.36 -2.27 14.52
N HIS A 83 -19.51 -1.61 14.68
CA HIS A 83 -20.52 -1.54 13.62
C HIS A 83 -19.98 -0.85 12.36
N TYR A 84 -19.12 0.17 12.50
CA TYR A 84 -18.47 0.79 11.34
C TYR A 84 -17.63 -0.23 10.57
N VAL A 85 -16.78 -1.01 11.25
CA VAL A 85 -15.99 -2.06 10.61
C VAL A 85 -16.87 -3.12 9.96
N GLU A 86 -17.96 -3.53 10.62
CA GLU A 86 -18.91 -4.52 10.08
C GLU A 86 -19.71 -4.02 8.87
N SER A 87 -19.87 -2.70 8.72
CA SER A 87 -20.56 -2.10 7.57
C SER A 87 -19.70 -1.98 6.31
N LEU A 88 -18.39 -2.19 6.41
CA LEU A 88 -17.47 -2.07 5.28
C LEU A 88 -17.53 -3.33 4.41
N ASP A 89 -17.57 -3.14 3.09
CA ASP A 89 -17.37 -4.23 2.14
C ASP A 89 -15.89 -4.38 1.81
N PHE A 90 -15.31 -5.50 2.24
CA PHE A 90 -13.90 -5.84 1.98
C PHE A 90 -13.70 -6.71 0.75
N THR A 91 -14.76 -7.03 -0.01
CA THR A 91 -14.68 -7.92 -1.17
C THR A 91 -13.73 -7.38 -2.23
N GLU A 92 -13.91 -6.12 -2.64
CA GLU A 92 -13.03 -5.47 -3.63
C GLU A 92 -11.60 -5.26 -3.08
N PRO A 93 -11.38 -4.68 -1.87
CA PRO A 93 -10.02 -4.57 -1.29
C PRO A 93 -9.30 -5.91 -1.17
N ALA A 94 -10.00 -6.97 -0.74
CA ALA A 94 -9.41 -8.30 -0.59
C ALA A 94 -9.04 -8.89 -1.96
N PHE A 95 -9.90 -8.74 -2.97
CA PHE A 95 -9.59 -9.15 -4.34
C PHE A 95 -8.32 -8.47 -4.86
N VAL A 96 -8.23 -7.14 -4.75
CA VAL A 96 -7.07 -6.36 -5.18
C VAL A 96 -5.81 -6.78 -4.42
N PHE A 97 -5.90 -6.94 -3.10
CA PHE A 97 -4.79 -7.39 -2.26
C PHE A 97 -4.26 -8.76 -2.71
N ILE A 98 -5.15 -9.71 -3.00
CA ILE A 98 -4.80 -11.05 -3.45
C ILE A 98 -4.10 -11.00 -4.82
N VAL A 99 -4.68 -10.30 -5.80
CA VAL A 99 -4.10 -10.20 -7.15
C VAL A 99 -2.75 -9.49 -7.12
N MET A 100 -2.61 -8.38 -6.39
CA MET A 100 -1.33 -7.67 -6.23
C MET A 100 -0.27 -8.55 -5.55
N THR A 101 -0.64 -9.30 -4.52
CA THR A 101 0.28 -10.22 -3.83
C THR A 101 0.73 -11.35 -4.75
N MET A 102 -0.18 -11.93 -5.54
CA MET A 102 0.16 -12.95 -6.55
C MET A 102 1.04 -12.38 -7.66
N ALA A 103 0.74 -11.16 -8.12
CA ALA A 103 1.51 -10.45 -9.13
C ALA A 103 2.95 -10.15 -8.69
N ALA A 104 3.17 -9.88 -7.40
CA ALA A 104 4.48 -9.62 -6.82
C ALA A 104 5.36 -10.88 -6.68
N THR A 105 4.85 -12.07 -7.00
CA THR A 105 5.61 -13.32 -6.86
C THR A 105 6.75 -13.44 -7.89
N ARG A 106 7.84 -14.12 -7.49
CA ARG A 106 9.01 -14.34 -8.35
C ARG A 106 8.68 -14.95 -9.72
N PRO A 107 7.78 -15.95 -9.86
CA PRO A 107 7.45 -16.53 -11.15
C PRO A 107 6.83 -15.51 -12.12
N VAL A 108 5.94 -14.63 -11.63
CA VAL A 108 5.29 -13.59 -12.44
C VAL A 108 6.30 -12.54 -12.86
N LEU A 109 7.12 -12.03 -11.93
CA LEU A 109 8.20 -11.09 -12.24
C LEU A 109 9.19 -11.65 -13.26
N TYR A 110 9.56 -12.93 -13.13
CA TYR A 110 10.45 -13.60 -14.08
C TYR A 110 9.82 -13.74 -15.47
N ALA A 111 8.53 -14.07 -15.54
CA ALA A 111 7.81 -14.14 -16.82
C ALA A 111 7.78 -12.77 -17.52
N ALA A 112 7.48 -11.70 -16.77
CA ALA A 112 7.48 -10.33 -17.29
C ALA A 112 8.88 -9.89 -17.76
N ASP A 113 9.93 -10.09 -16.96
CA ASP A 113 11.32 -9.79 -17.34
C ASP A 113 11.75 -10.57 -18.60
N LYS A 114 11.35 -11.84 -18.73
CA LYS A 114 11.63 -12.65 -19.92
C LYS A 114 10.98 -12.08 -21.18
N ILE A 115 9.74 -11.60 -21.09
CA ILE A 115 9.04 -10.94 -22.21
C ILE A 115 9.77 -9.64 -22.59
N ILE A 116 10.10 -8.80 -21.61
CA ILE A 116 10.83 -7.54 -21.81
C ILE A 116 12.18 -7.80 -22.51
N ARG A 117 12.97 -8.77 -22.02
CA ARG A 117 14.25 -9.14 -22.63
C ARG A 117 14.11 -9.67 -24.05
N ARG A 118 13.05 -10.43 -24.33
CA ARG A 118 12.79 -10.98 -25.65
C ARG A 118 12.48 -9.88 -26.66
N ILE A 119 11.71 -8.88 -26.27
CA ILE A 119 11.39 -7.73 -27.13
C ILE A 119 12.62 -6.82 -27.27
N ALA A 120 13.36 -6.58 -26.19
CA ALA A 120 14.56 -5.75 -26.21
C ALA A 120 15.66 -6.29 -27.13
N SER A 121 15.78 -7.62 -27.28
CA SER A 121 16.78 -8.22 -28.18
C SER A 121 16.45 -8.09 -29.67
N TRP A 122 15.23 -7.66 -30.03
CA TRP A 122 14.87 -7.35 -31.41
C TRP A 122 15.27 -5.94 -31.83
N LEU A 123 15.64 -5.07 -30.89
CA LEU A 123 16.09 -3.72 -31.19
C LEU A 123 17.59 -3.71 -31.55
N PRO A 124 17.99 -3.08 -32.67
CA PRO A 124 19.38 -2.96 -33.08
C PRO A 124 20.13 -1.85 -32.31
N LEU A 125 20.02 -1.84 -30.98
CA LEU A 125 20.70 -0.89 -30.09
C LEU A 125 21.54 -1.65 -29.05
N HIS A 126 22.36 -0.90 -28.30
CA HIS A 126 23.13 -1.47 -27.19
C HIS A 126 22.19 -2.14 -26.17
N PRO A 127 22.47 -3.37 -25.69
CA PRO A 127 21.52 -4.16 -24.89
C PRO A 127 20.94 -3.43 -23.66
N ALA A 128 21.75 -2.65 -22.96
CA ALA A 128 21.31 -1.87 -21.81
C ALA A 128 20.29 -0.77 -22.19
N VAL A 129 20.50 -0.12 -23.34
CA VAL A 129 19.62 0.95 -23.85
C VAL A 129 18.31 0.36 -24.37
N SER A 130 18.38 -0.76 -25.11
CA SER A 130 17.18 -1.48 -25.54
C SER A 130 16.34 -1.92 -24.34
N TYR A 131 16.97 -2.54 -23.33
CA TYR A 131 16.27 -3.00 -22.14
C TYR A 131 15.62 -1.83 -21.38
N PHE A 132 16.31 -0.71 -21.21
CA PHE A 132 15.76 0.48 -20.56
C PHE A 132 14.50 0.99 -21.28
N TRP A 133 14.56 1.21 -22.60
CA TRP A 133 13.42 1.72 -23.37
C TRP A 133 12.24 0.75 -23.37
N VAL A 134 12.50 -0.54 -23.59
CA VAL A 134 11.46 -1.56 -23.58
C VAL A 134 10.86 -1.72 -22.19
N THR A 135 11.66 -1.60 -21.12
CA THR A 135 11.14 -1.65 -19.74
C THR A 135 10.22 -0.46 -19.46
N LEU A 136 10.57 0.75 -19.90
CA LEU A 136 9.74 1.94 -19.72
C LEU A 136 8.46 1.94 -20.58
N SER A 137 8.42 1.19 -21.68
CA SER A 137 7.23 1.11 -22.54
C SER A 137 6.38 -0.14 -22.30
N VAL A 138 6.99 -1.32 -22.32
CA VAL A 138 6.31 -2.62 -22.17
C VAL A 138 6.08 -2.96 -20.70
N GLY A 139 6.95 -2.51 -19.79
CA GLY A 139 6.78 -2.72 -18.35
C GLY A 139 5.44 -2.21 -17.83
N PRO A 140 5.04 -0.95 -18.09
CA PRO A 140 3.73 -0.45 -17.71
C PRO A 140 2.55 -1.21 -18.32
N LEU A 141 2.66 -1.64 -19.59
CA LEU A 141 1.62 -2.43 -20.27
C LEU A 141 1.44 -3.82 -19.64
N LEU A 142 2.56 -4.50 -19.35
CA LEU A 142 2.53 -5.78 -18.63
C LEU A 142 2.02 -5.59 -17.21
N GLY A 143 2.39 -4.50 -16.54
CA GLY A 143 1.88 -4.15 -15.22
C GLY A 143 0.36 -4.05 -15.21
N SER A 144 -0.22 -3.22 -16.09
CA SER A 144 -1.68 -3.10 -16.25
C SER A 144 -2.33 -4.46 -16.53
N PHE A 145 -1.82 -5.24 -17.47
CA PHE A 145 -2.35 -6.58 -17.78
C PHE A 145 -2.30 -7.56 -16.60
N ILE A 146 -1.27 -7.48 -15.76
CA ILE A 146 -1.11 -8.37 -14.59
C ILE A 146 -2.03 -7.95 -13.44
N THR A 147 -2.28 -6.65 -13.28
CA THR A 147 -2.98 -6.10 -12.10
C THR A 147 -4.44 -5.73 -12.32
N GLU A 148 -4.96 -5.78 -13.55
CA GLU A 148 -6.37 -5.48 -13.83
C GLU A 148 -7.30 -6.68 -13.52
N PRO A 149 -8.47 -6.45 -12.89
CA PRO A 149 -9.53 -7.46 -12.78
C PRO A 149 -10.09 -7.81 -14.16
N ALA A 150 -10.31 -9.10 -14.43
CA ALA A 150 -11.02 -9.60 -15.61
C ALA A 150 -12.55 -9.63 -15.41
#